data_AF-A0A7C8YYK0-F1
#
_entry.id   AF-A0A7C8YYK0-F1
#
_cell.length_a   1.000
_cell.length_b   1.000
_cell.length_c   1.000
_cell.angle_alpha   90.00
_cell.angle_beta   90.00
_cell.angle_gamma   90.00
#
_symmetry.space_group_name_H-M   'P 1'
#
loop_
_entity.id
_entity.type
_entity.pdbx_description
1 polymer ?
#
loop_
_entity_poly.entity_id
_entity_poly.type
_entity_poly.pdbx_seq_one_letter_code
_entity_poly.pdbx_strand_id
1 'polypeptide(L)'
;LPPERKAICHKDMYWDFPDGISELYESGVILKVDKNDKFLDIRFEKGVLYIPELMLGNNTESQLRNLIAFEQCHYPWESFVVDYVLFLDSLIYDRRDVQVLIN
;
A
#
# COMPACT_ATOMS: atom_id res chain seq x y z
N LEU A 1 1.64 -25.47 2.26
CA LEU A 1 2.66 -24.52 2.74
C LEU A 1 2.66 -23.34 1.79
N PRO A 2 2.68 -22.09 2.29
CA PRO A 2 2.92 -20.94 1.45
C PRO A 2 4.27 -21.11 0.74
N PRO A 3 4.42 -20.64 -0.51
CA PRO A 3 5.70 -20.72 -1.21
C PRO A 3 6.76 -19.94 -0.43
N GLU A 4 7.98 -20.48 -0.35
CA GLU A 4 9.13 -19.80 0.22
C GLU A 4 9.35 -18.46 -0.51
N ARG A 5 9.19 -17.35 0.20
CA ARG A 5 9.55 -16.02 -0.29
C ARG A 5 11.07 -15.90 -0.25
N LYS A 6 11.70 -15.73 -1.42
CA LYS A 6 13.10 -15.30 -1.48
C LYS A 6 13.18 -13.91 -0.87
N ALA A 7 13.95 -13.76 0.21
CA ALA A 7 14.24 -12.46 0.79
C ALA A 7 14.94 -11.58 -0.26
N ILE A 8 14.23 -10.56 -0.73
CA ILE A 8 14.81 -9.54 -1.61
C ILE A 8 15.42 -8.46 -0.71
N CYS A 9 16.56 -8.77 -0.08
CA CYS A 9 17.32 -7.75 0.63
C CYS A 9 18.21 -7.01 -0.38
N HIS A 10 17.67 -5.99 -1.03
CA HIS A 10 18.49 -5.04 -1.79
C HIS A 10 19.28 -4.18 -0.81
N LYS A 11 20.60 -4.38 -0.76
CA LYS A 11 21.51 -3.70 0.19
C LYS A 11 21.82 -2.24 -0.16
N ASP A 12 21.45 -1.74 -1.34
CA ASP A 12 21.81 -0.40 -1.79
C ASP A 12 20.74 0.21 -2.73
N MET A 13 19.54 0.49 -2.22
CA MET A 13 18.55 1.29 -2.97
C MET A 13 18.13 2.50 -2.15
N TYR A 14 18.65 3.67 -2.51
CA TYR A 14 17.80 4.86 -2.51
C TYR A 14 16.66 4.54 -3.48
N TRP A 15 15.55 4.05 -2.94
CA TRP A 15 14.31 3.96 -3.70
C TRP A 15 13.86 5.39 -3.92
N ASP A 16 14.12 5.95 -5.11
CA ASP A 16 13.36 7.11 -5.59
C ASP A 16 11.94 6.60 -5.81
N PHE A 17 11.15 6.60 -4.73
CA PHE A 17 9.72 6.39 -4.84
C PHE A 17 9.16 7.55 -5.69
N PRO A 18 8.16 7.28 -6.55
CA PRO A 18 7.47 8.35 -7.26
C PRO A 18 6.93 9.38 -6.25
N ASP A 19 6.80 10.64 -6.68
CA ASP A 19 6.34 11.77 -5.87
C ASP A 19 4.81 11.67 -5.61
N GLY A 20 4.35 10.52 -5.11
CA GLY A 20 2.95 10.20 -4.83
C GLY A 20 2.16 9.63 -6.01
N ILE A 21 0.89 9.35 -5.76
CA ILE A 21 -0.04 8.76 -6.73
C ILE A 21 -0.29 9.67 -7.94
N SER A 22 -0.07 10.98 -7.80
CA SER A 22 -0.29 11.96 -8.86
C SER A 22 0.62 11.69 -10.05
N GLU A 23 1.87 11.31 -9.82
CA GLU A 23 2.82 10.98 -10.89
C GLU A 23 2.37 9.72 -11.66
N LEU A 24 1.89 8.71 -10.94
CA LEU A 24 1.33 7.50 -11.57
C LEU A 24 0.12 7.85 -12.43
N TYR A 25 -0.79 8.67 -11.91
CA TYR A 25 -1.96 9.14 -12.63
C TYR A 25 -1.58 9.92 -13.90
N GLU A 26 -0.62 10.85 -13.80
CA GLU A 26 -0.10 11.66 -14.92
C GLU A 26 0.61 10.81 -15.98
N SER A 27 1.23 9.69 -15.59
CA SER A 27 1.86 8.74 -16.51
C SER A 27 0.87 7.88 -17.31
N GLY A 28 -0.43 8.01 -17.04
CA GLY A 28 -1.50 7.26 -17.70
C GLY A 28 -1.92 5.98 -16.97
N VAL A 29 -1.48 5.78 -15.72
CA VAL A 29 -2.02 4.72 -14.87
C VAL A 29 -3.47 5.05 -14.51
N ILE A 30 -4.36 4.09 -14.72
CA ILE A 30 -5.77 4.23 -14.36
C ILE A 30 -5.95 3.73 -12.94
N LEU A 31 -6.48 4.57 -12.06
CA LEU A 31 -6.82 4.18 -10.70
C LEU A 31 -8.24 3.64 -10.64
N LYS A 32 -8.44 2.52 -9.94
CA LYS A 32 -9.75 1.97 -9.67
C LYS A 32 -9.86 1.49 -8.24
N VAL A 33 -11.01 1.74 -7.64
CA VAL A 33 -11.36 1.15 -6.36
C VAL A 33 -11.67 -0.34 -6.55
N ASP A 34 -11.04 -1.18 -5.74
CA ASP A 34 -11.45 -2.58 -5.58
C ASP A 34 -12.43 -2.66 -4.41
N LYS A 35 -13.67 -3.09 -4.71
CA LYS A 35 -14.76 -3.24 -3.71
C LYS A 35 -14.81 -4.64 -3.10
N ASN A 36 -13.74 -5.41 -3.26
CA ASN A 36 -13.64 -6.70 -2.61
C ASN A 36 -13.39 -6.54 -1.10
N ASP A 37 -13.74 -7.56 -0.32
CA ASP A 37 -13.51 -7.56 1.14
C ASP A 37 -12.04 -7.86 1.51
N LYS A 38 -11.10 -7.74 0.57
CA LYS A 38 -9.68 -8.04 0.78
C LYS A 38 -8.88 -6.76 0.87
N PHE A 39 -8.87 -6.20 2.07
CA PHE A 39 -8.20 -4.94 2.39
C PHE A 39 -6.72 -4.84 1.97
N LEU A 40 -5.99 -5.96 1.89
CA LEU A 40 -4.57 -6.00 1.52
C LEU A 40 -4.33 -6.31 0.01
N ASP A 41 -5.38 -6.52 -0.79
CA ASP A 41 -5.28 -7.01 -2.17
C ASP A 41 -5.12 -5.86 -3.17
N ILE A 42 -3.88 -5.36 -3.31
CA ILE A 42 -3.51 -4.37 -4.32
C ILE A 42 -3.12 -5.09 -5.61
N ARG A 43 -3.72 -4.68 -6.74
CA ARG A 43 -3.47 -5.33 -8.04
C ARG A 43 -3.10 -4.31 -9.10
N PHE A 44 -2.08 -4.62 -9.90
CA PHE A 44 -1.72 -3.81 -11.07
C PHE A 44 -1.77 -4.67 -12.33
N GLU A 45 -2.74 -4.39 -13.20
CA GLU A 45 -2.98 -5.18 -14.40
C GLU A 45 -3.28 -4.27 -15.60
N LYS A 46 -2.50 -4.42 -16.67
CA LYS A 46 -2.71 -3.70 -17.95
C LYS A 46 -2.82 -2.16 -17.77
N GLY A 47 -1.98 -1.58 -16.92
CA GLY A 47 -1.98 -0.14 -16.65
C GLY A 47 -3.08 0.34 -15.70
N VAL A 48 -3.82 -0.58 -15.06
CA VAL A 48 -4.83 -0.26 -14.06
C VAL A 48 -4.34 -0.68 -12.69
N LEU A 49 -4.27 0.28 -11.76
CA LEU A 49 -3.98 0.07 -10.35
C LEU A 49 -5.29 -0.02 -9.57
N TYR A 50 -5.58 -1.19 -9.05
CA TYR A 50 -6.72 -1.49 -8.19
C TYR A 50 -6.29 -1.35 -6.73
N ILE A 51 -6.92 -0.42 -6.02
CA ILE A 51 -6.65 -0.15 -4.61
C ILE A 51 -7.92 -0.49 -3.82
N PRO A 52 -7.85 -1.36 -2.79
CA PRO A 52 -8.98 -1.63 -1.92
C PRO A 52 -9.52 -0.35 -1.26
N GLU A 53 -10.84 -0.23 -1.15
CA GLU A 53 -11.47 0.89 -0.44
C GLU A 53 -11.08 0.86 1.06
N LEU A 54 -10.45 1.94 1.53
CA LEU A 54 -10.10 2.11 2.94
C LEU A 54 -10.98 3.18 3.58
N MET A 55 -11.90 2.76 4.45
CA MET A 55 -12.69 3.69 5.26
C MET A 55 -11.84 4.26 6.40
N LEU A 56 -11.59 5.57 6.35
CA LEU A 56 -10.88 6.30 7.40
C LEU A 56 -11.86 6.75 8.49
N GLY A 57 -11.62 6.31 9.72
CA GLY A 57 -12.31 6.76 10.92
C GLY A 57 -11.33 7.05 12.05
N ASN A 58 -11.84 7.54 13.18
CA ASN A 58 -10.99 7.98 14.31
C ASN A 58 -10.07 6.87 14.86
N ASN A 59 -10.40 5.60 14.62
CA ASN A 59 -9.65 4.45 15.11
C ASN A 59 -8.77 3.80 14.03
N THR A 60 -8.80 4.25 12.77
CA THR A 60 -8.06 3.57 11.68
C THR A 60 -6.57 3.52 11.96
N GLU A 61 -6.00 4.63 12.44
CA GLU A 61 -4.57 4.73 12.78
C GLU A 61 -4.17 3.76 13.90
N SER A 62 -5.00 3.65 14.96
CA SER A 62 -4.73 2.72 16.06
C SER A 62 -4.94 1.26 15.65
N GLN A 63 -5.92 0.98 14.80
CA GLN A 63 -6.16 -0.35 14.23
C GLN A 63 -4.98 -0.81 13.37
N LEU A 64 -4.47 0.04 12.47
CA LEU A 64 -3.31 -0.29 11.64
C LEU A 64 -2.06 -0.54 12.50
N ARG A 65 -1.79 0.31 13.51
CA ARG A 65 -0.68 0.07 14.44
C ARG A 65 -0.81 -1.23 15.22
N ASN A 66 -2.01 -1.58 15.68
CA ASN A 66 -2.25 -2.84 16.37
C ASN A 66 -2.02 -4.04 15.45
N LEU A 67 -2.42 -3.95 14.18
CA LEU A 67 -2.16 -4.99 13.18
C LEU A 67 -0.66 -5.12 12.88
N ILE A 68 0.08 -4.02 12.76
CA ILE A 68 1.54 -4.03 12.61
C ILE A 68 2.20 -4.70 13.82
N ALA A 69 1.82 -4.32 15.05
CA ALA A 69 2.36 -4.91 16.26
C ALA A 69 2.07 -6.43 16.32
N PHE A 70 0.84 -6.83 15.98
CA PHE A 70 0.45 -8.23 15.89
C PHE A 70 1.28 -9.00 14.85
N GLU A 71 1.46 -8.44 13.66
CA GLU A 71 2.30 -8.99 12.59
C GLU A 71 3.74 -9.18 13.08
N GLN A 72 4.35 -8.13 13.63
CA GLN A 72 5.74 -8.17 14.11
C GLN A 72 5.95 -9.14 15.29
N CYS A 73 4.96 -9.30 16.17
CA CYS A 73 5.06 -10.20 17.32
C CYS A 73 4.86 -11.67 16.98
N HIS A 74 3.93 -11.98 16.07
CA HIS A 74 3.51 -13.36 15.80
C HIS A 74 4.02 -13.92 14.46
N TYR A 75 4.36 -13.03 13.52
CA TYR A 75 4.79 -13.37 12.17
C TYR A 75 6.06 -12.56 11.81
N PRO A 76 7.18 -12.76 12.52
CA PRO A 76 8.38 -11.93 12.39
C PRO A 76 9.07 -11.98 11.00
N TRP A 77 8.61 -12.87 10.12
CA TRP A 77 9.11 -13.05 8.75
C TRP A 77 8.11 -12.61 7.68
N GLU A 78 6.92 -12.15 8.09
CA GLU A 78 5.89 -11.62 7.22
C GLU A 78 5.78 -10.10 7.43
N SER A 79 5.36 -9.40 6.38
CA SER A 79 5.32 -7.93 6.35
C SER A 79 4.08 -7.41 5.63
N PHE A 80 3.02 -8.19 5.48
CA PHE A 80 1.84 -7.83 4.69
C PHE A 80 1.22 -6.49 5.13
N VAL A 81 1.05 -6.30 6.43
CA VAL A 81 0.43 -5.08 6.98
C VAL A 81 1.42 -3.92 6.93
N VAL A 82 2.69 -4.16 7.28
CA VAL A 82 3.74 -3.15 7.19
C VAL A 82 3.92 -2.66 5.75
N ASP A 83 4.07 -3.58 4.80
CA ASP A 83 4.23 -3.29 3.37
C ASP A 83 3.02 -2.54 2.81
N TYR A 84 1.81 -2.90 3.25
CA TYR A 84 0.59 -2.20 2.87
C TYR A 84 0.59 -0.75 3.39
N VAL A 85 0.96 -0.51 4.65
CA VAL A 85 1.02 0.84 5.23
C VAL A 85 2.12 1.68 4.56
N LEU A 86 3.29 1.08 4.30
CA LEU A 86 4.37 1.75 3.55
C LEU A 86 3.94 2.06 2.11
N PHE A 87 3.19 1.18 1.47
CA PHE A 87 2.61 1.44 0.16
C PHE A 87 1.66 2.65 0.21
N LEU A 88 0.71 2.68 1.16
CA LEU A 88 -0.19 3.83 1.32
C LEU A 88 0.55 5.14 1.58
N ASP A 89 1.61 5.11 2.40
CA ASP A 89 2.49 6.25 2.67
C ASP A 89 3.16 6.75 1.37
N SER A 90 3.64 5.83 0.53
CA SER A 90 4.24 6.17 -0.77
C SER A 90 3.26 6.76 -1.79
N LEU A 91 1.95 6.52 -1.63
CA LEU A 91 0.95 7.12 -2.51
C LEU A 91 0.64 8.57 -2.16
N ILE A 92 0.95 9.02 -0.94
CA ILE A 92 0.56 10.34 -0.43
C ILE A 92 1.83 11.12 -0.08
N TYR A 93 2.39 11.80 -1.08
CA TYR A 93 3.52 12.69 -0.88
C TYR A 93 3.04 14.11 -0.53
N ASP A 94 2.02 14.61 -1.21
CA ASP A 94 1.45 15.93 -0.96
C ASP A 94 -0.09 15.99 -1.04
N ARG A 95 -0.65 17.21 -0.98
CA ARG A 95 -2.11 17.42 -0.99
C ARG A 95 -2.79 17.04 -2.30
N ARG A 96 -2.08 17.07 -3.43
CA ARG A 96 -2.59 16.69 -4.76
C ARG A 96 -2.91 15.20 -4.78
N ASP A 97 -2.04 14.40 -4.18
CA ASP A 97 -2.23 12.95 -4.06
C ASP A 97 -3.50 12.60 -3.30
N VAL A 98 -3.76 13.32 -2.20
CA VAL A 98 -5.00 13.16 -1.44
C VAL A 98 -6.21 13.44 -2.33
N GLN A 99 -6.17 14.47 -3.18
CA GLN A 99 -7.27 14.77 -4.09
C GLN A 99 -7.49 13.68 -5.14
N VAL A 100 -6.42 13.03 -5.60
CA VAL A 100 -6.50 11.91 -6.56
C VAL A 100 -7.13 10.67 -5.90
N LEU A 101 -6.84 10.40 -4.62
CA LEU A 101 -7.34 9.22 -3.91
C LEU A 101 -8.78 9.32 -3.39
N ILE A 102 -9.27 10.53 -3.14
CA ILE A 102 -10.64 10.75 -2.61
C ILE A 102 -11.70 10.96 -3.70
N ASN A 103 -11.30 11.13 -4.96
CA ASN A 103 -12.17 11.37 -6.12
C ASN A 103 -12.72 10.08 -6.71
#